data_AF-A0A850YT47-F1
#
_entry.id   AF-A0A850YT47-F1
#
_cell.length_a   1.000
_cell.length_b   1.000
_cell.length_c   1.000
_cell.angle_alpha   90.00
_cell.angle_beta   90.00
_cell.angle_gamma   90.00
#
_symmetry.space_group_name_H-M   'P 1'
#
loop_
_entity.id
_entity.type
_entity.pdbx_description
1 polymer ?
#
loop_
_entity_poly.entity_id
_entity_poly.type
_entity_poly.pdbx_seq_one_letter_code
_entity_poly.pdbx_strand_id
1 'polypeptide(L)'
;QDTVVALQALSQYGYLTFSKRSLNTVKVLFMETPSKIFQVNDKNRFLLQQASLPTIPGSYSVEVNGTGCVYLQTTLRYNIHLPKKAAGFSLSVRTANVSCTGNYPPKFDLVLSASYTGNRNVSNMAIIDLKMLSGFVPEESSLKKVKNGTNV
;
A
#
# COMPACT_ATOMS: atom_id res chain seq x y z
N GLN A 1 -10.88 -9.99 -0.86
CA GLN A 1 -11.26 -11.36 -0.43
C GLN A 1 -10.01 -12.13 0.01
N ASP A 2 -8.94 -12.06 -0.78
CA ASP A 2 -7.71 -12.83 -0.59
C ASP A 2 -7.03 -12.64 0.77
N THR A 3 -6.99 -11.41 1.29
CA THR A 3 -6.39 -11.13 2.60
C THR A 3 -7.06 -11.88 3.74
N VAL A 4 -8.38 -12.06 3.71
CA VAL A 4 -9.11 -12.77 4.77
C VAL A 4 -8.77 -14.26 4.75
N VAL A 5 -8.73 -14.86 3.55
CA VAL A 5 -8.36 -16.26 3.36
C VAL A 5 -6.90 -16.50 3.76
N ALA A 6 -5.99 -15.59 3.40
CA ALA A 6 -4.59 -15.67 3.79
C ALA A 6 -4.41 -15.58 5.31
N LEU A 7 -5.12 -14.67 5.99
CA LEU A 7 -5.08 -14.53 7.44
C LEU A 7 -5.63 -15.77 8.16
N GLN A 8 -6.70 -16.38 7.61
CA GLN A 8 -7.22 -17.65 8.12
C GLN A 8 -6.16 -18.76 8.01
N ALA A 9 -5.52 -18.90 6.85
CA ALA A 9 -4.47 -19.89 6.63
C ALA A 9 -3.27 -19.67 7.56
N LEU A 10 -2.81 -18.42 7.74
CA LEU A 10 -1.72 -18.09 8.66
C LEU A 10 -2.07 -18.39 10.12
N SER A 11 -3.32 -18.15 10.52
CA SER A 11 -3.80 -18.46 11.87
C SER A 11 -3.79 -19.98 12.12
N GLN A 12 -4.24 -20.76 11.15
CA GLN A 12 -4.23 -22.23 11.23
C GLN A 12 -2.79 -22.79 11.22
N TYR A 13 -1.91 -22.22 10.39
CA TYR A 13 -0.49 -22.59 10.38
C TYR A 13 0.16 -22.31 11.74
N GLY A 14 -0.06 -21.11 12.31
CA GLY A 14 0.49 -20.74 13.62
C GLY A 14 0.01 -21.65 14.76
N TYR A 15 -1.21 -22.17 14.68
CA TYR A 15 -1.71 -23.17 15.63
C TYR A 15 -0.96 -24.51 15.51
N LEU A 16 -0.72 -24.98 14.29
CA LEU A 16 -0.06 -26.27 14.02
C LEU A 16 1.45 -26.24 14.30
N THR A 17 2.12 -25.10 14.07
CA THR A 17 3.57 -24.97 14.26
C THR A 17 3.96 -24.37 15.61
N PHE A 18 3.01 -24.29 16.55
CA PHE A 18 3.23 -23.69 17.85
C PHE A 18 4.28 -24.44 18.68
N SER A 19 5.28 -23.73 19.18
CA SER A 19 6.26 -24.24 20.14
C SER A 19 6.24 -23.43 21.43
N LYS A 20 6.28 -24.11 22.58
CA LYS A 20 6.20 -23.51 23.93
C LYS A 20 7.49 -22.83 24.40
N ARG A 21 8.63 -23.12 23.76
CA ARG A 21 9.97 -22.61 24.14
C ARG A 21 10.72 -22.17 22.90
N SER A 22 10.22 -21.11 22.27
CA SER A 22 10.84 -20.57 21.06
C SER A 22 11.92 -19.57 21.43
N LEU A 23 13.12 -19.76 20.89
CA LEU A 23 14.18 -18.78 20.91
C LEU A 23 14.78 -18.72 19.51
N ASN A 24 14.66 -17.56 18.87
CA ASN A 24 15.20 -17.31 17.54
C ASN A 24 16.08 -16.07 17.57
N THR A 25 17.31 -16.22 17.10
CA THR A 25 18.21 -15.12 16.77
C THR A 25 18.11 -14.86 15.28
N VAL A 26 17.72 -13.65 14.91
CA VAL A 26 17.66 -13.19 13.52
C VAL A 26 18.77 -12.18 13.31
N LYS A 27 19.68 -12.44 12.37
CA LYS A 27 20.76 -11.53 11.98
C LYS A 27 20.49 -11.01 10.57
N VAL A 28 20.46 -9.69 10.44
CA VAL A 28 20.42 -8.99 9.15
C VAL A 28 21.84 -8.54 8.83
N LEU A 29 22.37 -9.01 7.72
CA LEU A 29 23.73 -8.75 7.27
C LEU A 29 23.74 -7.76 6.11
N PHE A 30 24.73 -6.88 6.10
CA PHE A 30 25.05 -5.98 4.99
C PHE A 30 26.53 -6.15 4.65
N MET A 31 26.84 -6.52 3.41
CA MET A 31 28.22 -6.84 2.98
C MET A 31 28.92 -7.82 3.94
N GLU A 32 28.23 -8.91 4.30
CA GLU A 32 28.69 -9.94 5.27
C GLU A 32 28.93 -9.45 6.70
N THR A 33 28.62 -8.18 7.01
CA THR A 33 28.71 -7.64 8.38
C THR A 33 27.33 -7.56 9.04
N PRO A 34 27.18 -7.96 10.32
CA PRO A 34 25.93 -7.79 11.05
C PRO A 34 25.51 -6.32 11.14
N SER A 35 24.45 -5.97 10.41
CA SER A 35 23.83 -4.64 10.46
C SER A 35 22.82 -4.56 11.60
N LYS A 36 22.02 -5.62 11.82
CA LYS A 36 21.05 -5.68 12.92
C LYS A 36 20.86 -7.10 13.42
N ILE A 37 20.62 -7.25 14.72
CA ILE A 37 20.29 -8.52 15.36
C ILE A 37 18.98 -8.36 16.14
N PHE A 38 18.05 -9.29 15.95
CA PHE A 38 16.81 -9.40 16.71
C PHE A 38 16.81 -10.70 17.52
N GLN A 39 16.30 -10.62 18.75
CA GLN A 39 16.12 -11.76 19.64
C GLN A 39 14.63 -11.96 19.88
N VAL A 40 14.08 -13.04 19.34
CA VAL A 40 12.65 -13.36 19.43
C VAL A 40 12.47 -14.55 20.37
N ASN A 41 11.71 -14.35 21.44
CA ASN A 41 11.41 -15.34 22.46
C ASN A 41 9.93 -15.26 22.88
N ASP A 42 9.50 -16.18 23.75
CA ASP A 42 8.09 -16.28 24.15
C ASP A 42 7.52 -15.01 24.80
N LYS A 43 8.36 -14.12 25.36
CA LYS A 43 7.94 -12.86 25.97
C LYS A 43 7.69 -11.75 24.95
N ASN A 44 8.37 -11.78 23.80
CA ASN A 44 8.33 -10.70 22.80
C ASN A 44 7.89 -11.15 21.40
N ARG A 45 7.51 -12.42 21.21
CA ARG A 45 7.10 -12.99 19.91
C ARG A 45 5.89 -12.32 19.25
N PHE A 46 5.06 -11.62 20.02
CA PHE A 46 3.91 -10.87 19.51
C PHE A 46 4.21 -9.38 19.28
N LEU A 47 5.41 -8.93 19.66
CA LEU A 47 5.82 -7.54 19.47
C LEU A 47 6.43 -7.38 18.07
N LEU A 48 5.93 -6.38 17.34
CA LEU A 48 6.55 -5.97 16.10
C LEU A 48 7.90 -5.33 16.38
N GLN A 49 8.97 -5.94 15.87
CA GLN A 49 10.34 -5.45 15.97
C GLN A 49 10.77 -4.92 14.60
N GLN A 50 11.20 -3.65 14.55
CA GLN A 50 11.58 -2.99 13.30
C GLN A 50 12.95 -2.34 13.45
N ALA A 51 13.69 -2.28 12.34
CA ALA A 51 14.91 -1.49 12.24
C ALA A 51 15.00 -0.87 10.85
N SER A 52 15.45 0.38 10.80
CA SER A 52 15.82 1.02 9.55
C SER A 52 17.13 0.42 9.05
N LEU A 53 17.19 0.16 7.74
CA LEU A 53 18.41 -0.29 7.09
C LEU A 53 19.30 0.93 6.80
N PRO A 54 20.63 0.83 7.02
CA PRO A 54 21.54 1.98 6.95
C PRO A 54 21.76 2.51 5.53
N THR A 55 21.62 1.68 4.50
CA THR A 55 21.92 2.05 3.11
C THR A 55 20.82 1.56 2.19
N ILE A 56 20.23 2.48 1.43
CA ILE A 56 19.09 2.20 0.56
C ILE A 56 19.33 2.87 -0.80
N PRO A 57 19.29 2.14 -1.93
CA PRO A 57 19.12 0.69 -2.05
C PRO A 57 20.38 -0.08 -1.63
N GLY A 58 20.23 -1.30 -1.11
CA GLY A 58 21.33 -2.16 -0.70
C GLY A 58 20.95 -3.64 -0.74
N SER A 59 21.94 -4.52 -0.85
CA SER A 59 21.74 -5.96 -0.78
C SER A 59 21.95 -6.44 0.65
N TYR A 60 20.95 -7.13 1.20
CA TYR A 60 20.93 -7.63 2.56
C TYR A 60 20.64 -9.12 2.56
N SER A 61 21.33 -9.87 3.41
CA SER A 61 21.02 -11.28 3.70
C SER A 61 20.50 -11.42 5.12
N VAL A 62 19.73 -12.48 5.37
CA VAL A 62 19.15 -12.76 6.68
C VAL A 62 19.54 -14.17 7.09
N GLU A 63 20.12 -14.30 8.27
CA GLU A 63 20.36 -15.58 8.92
C GLU A 63 19.42 -15.73 10.12
N VAL A 64 18.78 -16.89 10.23
CA VAL A 64 17.91 -17.21 11.36
C VAL A 64 18.43 -18.48 12.01
N ASN A 65 18.65 -18.44 13.32
CA ASN A 65 19.02 -19.60 14.13
C ASN A 65 18.07 -19.72 15.33
N GLY A 66 17.48 -20.89 15.53
CA GLY A 66 16.56 -21.12 16.62
C GLY A 66 15.62 -22.31 16.40
N THR A 67 14.65 -22.42 17.30
CA THR A 67 13.70 -23.55 17.36
C THR A 67 12.28 -23.20 16.94
N GLY A 68 12.04 -21.97 16.47
CA GLY A 68 10.72 -21.50 16.07
C GLY A 68 10.69 -20.88 14.68
N CYS A 69 9.50 -20.48 14.24
CA CYS A 69 9.31 -19.74 13.00
C CYS A 69 9.26 -18.23 13.28
N VAL A 70 9.83 -17.45 12.38
CA VAL A 70 9.79 -15.98 12.40
C VAL A 70 9.27 -15.48 11.05
N TYR A 71 8.39 -14.48 11.09
CA TYR A 71 7.94 -13.78 9.90
C TYR A 71 8.77 -12.51 9.71
N LEU A 72 9.46 -12.41 8.58
CA LEU A 72 10.23 -11.22 8.22
C LEU A 72 9.59 -10.51 7.03
N GLN A 73 9.53 -9.19 7.12
CA GLN A 73 9.04 -8.34 6.05
C GLN A 73 9.97 -7.13 5.89
N THR A 74 10.40 -6.88 4.66
CA THR A 74 11.15 -5.67 4.30
C THR A 74 10.22 -4.72 3.54
N THR A 75 10.19 -3.46 3.94
CA THR A 75 9.36 -2.44 3.31
C THR A 75 10.24 -1.30 2.80
N LEU A 76 10.22 -1.06 1.49
CA LEU A 76 10.89 0.07 0.85
C LEU A 76 9.83 1.06 0.36
N ARG A 77 9.95 2.33 0.77
CA ARG A 77 9.04 3.41 0.36
C ARG A 77 9.83 4.48 -0.38
N TYR A 78 9.48 4.73 -1.64
CA TYR A 78 10.10 5.73 -2.50
C TYR A 78 9.09 6.23 -3.53
N ASN A 79 9.32 7.43 -4.04
CA ASN A 79 8.49 8.01 -5.09
C ASN A 79 8.97 7.49 -6.45
N ILE A 80 8.04 7.03 -7.27
CA ILE A 80 8.29 6.69 -8.68
C ILE A 80 7.46 7.60 -9.57
N HIS A 81 7.96 7.88 -10.76
CA HIS A 81 7.12 8.42 -11.82
C HIS A 81 6.09 7.37 -12.22
N LEU A 82 4.85 7.80 -12.46
CA LEU A 82 3.74 6.92 -12.80
C LEU A 82 4.14 6.01 -13.97
N PRO A 83 4.22 4.69 -13.76
CA PRO A 83 4.56 3.77 -14.84
C PRO A 83 3.41 3.75 -15.85
N LYS A 84 3.72 3.87 -17.15
CA LYS A 84 2.75 3.79 -18.26
C LYS A 84 2.16 2.38 -18.47
N LYS A 85 2.09 1.55 -17.43
CA LYS A 85 1.56 0.18 -17.55
C LYS A 85 0.08 0.23 -17.91
N ALA A 86 -0.36 -0.74 -18.70
CA ALA A 86 -1.77 -0.95 -19.00
C ALA A 86 -2.52 -1.21 -17.70
N ALA A 87 -3.18 -0.17 -17.18
CA ALA A 87 -4.22 -0.34 -16.19
C ALA A 87 -5.39 -1.02 -16.91
N GLY A 88 -6.11 -1.92 -16.24
CA GLY A 88 -7.35 -2.51 -16.77
C GLY A 88 -8.49 -1.49 -16.95
N PHE A 89 -8.17 -0.19 -16.94
CA PHE A 89 -9.04 0.94 -17.13
C PHE A 89 -8.32 2.03 -17.91
N SER A 90 -9.05 2.72 -18.79
CA SER A 90 -8.68 4.03 -19.28
C SER A 90 -9.25 5.08 -18.34
N LEU A 91 -8.43 6.08 -17.98
CA LEU A 91 -8.82 7.19 -17.13
C LEU A 91 -8.39 8.50 -17.80
N SER A 92 -9.35 9.40 -18.02
CA SER A 92 -9.09 10.77 -18.43
C SER A 92 -9.58 11.75 -17.37
N VAL A 93 -8.78 12.79 -17.15
CA VAL A 93 -9.05 13.86 -16.20
C VAL A 93 -8.86 15.16 -16.92
N ARG A 94 -9.88 16.03 -16.90
CA ARG A 94 -9.83 17.36 -17.50
C ARG A 94 -10.46 18.38 -16.57
N THR A 95 -10.00 19.61 -16.66
CA THR A 95 -10.65 20.74 -15.98
C THR A 95 -11.68 21.37 -16.92
N ALA A 96 -12.79 21.83 -16.35
CA ALA A 96 -13.85 22.54 -17.06
C ALA A 96 -14.29 23.77 -16.24
N ASN A 97 -15.03 24.68 -16.87
CA ASN A 97 -15.60 25.88 -16.23
C ASN A 97 -14.60 26.68 -15.39
N VAL A 98 -13.37 26.82 -15.91
CA VAL A 98 -12.29 27.53 -15.21
C VAL A 98 -12.59 29.03 -15.24
N SER A 99 -12.88 29.62 -14.09
CA SER A 99 -13.05 31.08 -13.98
C SER A 99 -11.68 31.74 -13.77
N CYS A 100 -11.07 32.25 -14.83
CA CYS A 100 -9.82 33.00 -14.75
C CYS A 100 -10.10 34.47 -14.43
N THR A 101 -10.36 34.79 -13.15
CA THR A 101 -10.50 36.19 -12.67
C THR A 101 -9.16 36.80 -12.22
N GLY A 102 -8.03 36.16 -12.53
CA GLY A 102 -6.66 36.57 -12.17
C GLY A 102 -5.64 35.44 -12.37
N ASN A 103 -4.43 35.56 -11.81
CA ASN A 103 -3.35 34.56 -11.93
C ASN A 103 -3.69 33.17 -11.36
N TYR A 104 -4.73 33.05 -10.52
CA TYR A 104 -5.15 31.80 -9.90
C TYR A 104 -6.68 31.65 -10.02
N PRO A 105 -7.20 30.58 -10.66
CA PRO A 105 -8.63 30.34 -10.69
C PRO A 105 -9.11 29.89 -9.31
N PRO A 106 -10.10 30.58 -8.69
CA PRO A 106 -10.60 30.23 -7.36
C PRO A 106 -11.48 28.97 -7.38
N LYS A 107 -12.06 28.63 -8.53
CA LYS A 107 -12.95 27.47 -8.71
C LYS A 107 -12.83 26.95 -10.15
N PHE A 108 -12.88 25.63 -10.29
CA PHE A 108 -13.02 24.93 -11.56
C PHE A 108 -13.66 23.57 -11.31
N ASP A 109 -14.26 23.01 -12.36
CA ASP A 109 -14.83 21.68 -12.32
C ASP A 109 -13.76 20.66 -12.73
N LEU A 110 -13.69 19.55 -11.99
CA LEU A 110 -12.83 18.41 -12.33
C LEU A 110 -13.70 17.32 -12.96
N VAL A 111 -13.55 17.12 -14.26
CA VAL A 111 -14.31 16.11 -15.01
C VAL A 111 -13.47 14.86 -15.17
N LEU A 112 -13.98 13.75 -14.63
CA LEU A 112 -13.37 12.44 -14.67
C LEU A 112 -14.14 11.52 -15.60
N SER A 113 -13.45 10.80 -16.46
CA SER A 113 -14.05 9.76 -17.28
C SER A 113 -13.21 8.51 -17.21
N ALA A 114 -13.83 7.40 -16.82
CA ALA A 114 -13.18 6.11 -16.70
C ALA A 114 -13.93 5.07 -17.51
N SER A 115 -13.20 4.21 -18.22
CA SER A 115 -13.76 3.06 -18.93
C SER A 115 -12.95 1.81 -18.65
N TYR A 116 -13.61 0.67 -18.53
CA TYR A 116 -12.94 -0.61 -18.32
C TYR A 116 -12.31 -1.08 -19.63
N THR A 117 -11.01 -1.40 -19.59
CA THR A 117 -10.21 -1.85 -20.74
C THR A 117 -9.51 -3.17 -20.46
N GLY A 118 -9.94 -3.89 -19.42
CA GLY A 118 -9.40 -5.20 -19.08
C GLY A 118 -9.95 -6.33 -19.96
N ASN A 119 -9.45 -7.54 -19.73
CA ASN A 119 -9.75 -8.71 -20.59
C ASN A 119 -11.15 -9.32 -20.39
N ARG A 120 -11.93 -8.85 -19.41
CA ARG A 120 -13.29 -9.35 -19.15
C ARG A 120 -14.31 -8.51 -19.91
N ASN A 121 -15.54 -9.00 -20.04
CA ASN A 121 -16.60 -8.24 -20.71
C ASN A 121 -17.04 -7.01 -19.90
N VAL A 122 -17.05 -7.13 -18.55
CA VAL A 122 -17.46 -6.06 -17.64
C VAL A 122 -16.56 -6.05 -16.40
N SER A 123 -16.46 -4.87 -15.79
CA SER A 123 -15.87 -4.71 -14.47
C SER A 123 -16.88 -5.04 -13.36
N ASN A 124 -16.39 -5.21 -12.14
CA ASN A 124 -17.19 -5.29 -10.93
C ASN A 124 -17.16 -3.93 -10.20
N MET A 125 -16.97 -3.92 -8.88
CA MET A 125 -16.79 -2.70 -8.11
C MET A 125 -15.44 -2.02 -8.45
N ALA A 126 -15.51 -0.78 -8.92
CA ALA A 126 -14.36 0.08 -9.13
C ALA A 126 -14.36 1.23 -8.11
N ILE A 127 -13.16 1.62 -7.68
CA ILE A 127 -12.95 2.74 -6.76
C ILE A 127 -12.08 3.77 -7.48
N ILE A 128 -12.50 5.03 -7.45
CA ILE A 128 -11.71 6.16 -7.95
C ILE A 128 -11.17 6.91 -6.72
N ASP A 129 -9.86 6.92 -6.55
CA ASP A 129 -9.18 7.70 -5.51
C ASP A 129 -8.68 9.03 -6.10
N LEU A 130 -9.07 10.14 -5.48
CA LEU A 130 -8.83 11.49 -5.98
C LEU A 130 -8.03 12.31 -4.98
N LYS A 131 -6.75 12.50 -5.28
CA LYS A 131 -5.89 13.41 -4.55
C LYS A 131 -6.00 14.82 -5.13
N MET A 132 -6.49 15.77 -4.32
CA MET A 132 -6.59 17.17 -4.72
C MET A 132 -5.21 17.82 -4.84
N LEU A 133 -5.15 18.87 -5.66
CA LEU A 133 -4.01 19.80 -5.68
C LEU A 133 -3.93 20.52 -4.32
N SER A 134 -2.71 20.84 -3.89
CA SER A 134 -2.47 21.60 -2.66
C SER A 134 -3.24 22.93 -2.71
N GLY A 135 -4.01 23.22 -1.66
CA GLY A 135 -4.82 24.43 -1.55
C GLY A 135 -6.24 24.31 -2.12
N PHE A 136 -6.61 23.17 -2.71
CA PHE A 136 -7.97 22.91 -3.21
C PHE A 136 -8.71 21.89 -2.35
N VAL A 137 -10.02 22.09 -2.22
CA VAL A 137 -10.95 21.17 -1.55
C VAL A 137 -12.14 20.94 -2.48
N PRO A 138 -12.67 19.70 -2.59
CA PRO A 138 -13.84 19.45 -3.40
C PRO A 138 -15.09 20.12 -2.81
N GLU A 139 -15.99 20.57 -3.68
CA GLU A 139 -17.27 21.14 -3.26
C GLU A 139 -18.24 20.02 -2.81
N GLU A 140 -18.69 20.07 -1.55
CA GLU A 140 -19.50 19.00 -0.94
C GLU A 140 -20.84 18.76 -1.69
N SER A 141 -21.45 19.81 -2.22
CA SER A 141 -22.71 19.71 -2.98
C SER A 141 -22.53 18.90 -4.27
N SER A 142 -21.38 19.03 -4.94
CA SER A 142 -21.04 18.24 -6.12
C SER A 142 -20.87 16.76 -5.77
N LEU A 143 -20.17 16.45 -4.67
CA LEU A 143 -20.01 15.07 -4.19
C LEU A 143 -21.34 14.39 -3.83
N LYS A 144 -22.30 15.14 -3.27
CA LYS A 144 -23.65 14.63 -2.98
C LYS A 144 -24.41 14.26 -4.27
N LYS A 145 -24.26 15.03 -5.35
CA LYS A 145 -24.87 14.71 -6.66
C LYS A 145 -24.30 13.42 -7.24
N VAL A 146 -22.96 13.25 -7.19
CA VAL A 146 -22.30 12.00 -7.62
C VAL A 146 -22.84 10.80 -6.83
N LYS A 147 -22.98 10.91 -5.51
CA LYS A 147 -23.50 9.84 -4.65
C LYS A 147 -24.96 9.47 -4.99
N ASN A 148 -25.78 10.47 -5.31
CA ASN A 148 -27.20 10.27 -5.58
C ASN A 148 -27.51 9.86 -7.02
N GLY A 149 -26.48 9.72 -7.89
CA GLY A 149 -26.64 9.32 -9.29
C GLY A 149 -27.41 10.32 -10.15
N THR A 150 -27.60 11.54 -9.67
CA THR A 150 -28.17 12.63 -10.47
C THR A 150 -27.05 13.16 -11.35
N ASN A 151 -27.19 13.04 -12.68
CA ASN A 151 -26.18 13.41 -13.67
C ASN A 151 -25.42 14.69 -13.25
N VAL A 152 -24.09 14.56 -13.10
CA VAL A 152 -23.15 15.65 -12.82
C VAL A 152 -22.55 16.13 -14.13
#